data_AF-A0A1W9N9L1-F1
#
_entry.id   AF-A0A1W9N9L1-F1
#
_cell.length_a   1.000
_cell.length_b   1.000
_cell.length_c   1.000
_cell.angle_alpha   90.00
_cell.angle_beta   90.00
_cell.angle_gamma   90.00
#
_symmetry.space_group_name_H-M   'P 1'
#
loop_
_entity.id
_entity.type
_entity.pdbx_description
1 polymer ?
#
loop_
_entity_poly.entity_id
_entity_poly.type
_entity_poly.pdbx_seq_one_letter_code
_entity_poly.pdbx_strand_id
1 'polypeptide(L)'
;MKSTKFLSVSGLTVLFVTSLSFIGCAPAPLSQLHLDPNGGSGAVETTAFSTGVAVAIPVPTGITKTGSILAAWNTAADGSGTYYDLTEEVTLTADLTLYAMWSTDGLEYSLINSDTEYSVKKGSATATEIEVSGYWMGKKVTEVEHSAFKDYNALTDIKLPPTITLIQAHAFSGCANLALTSLPDGIETIRSSAFFNAKKITLTSLPSGLTQLDLAVFYGCSGVNLTSLPSGLEHIAGSALSGTKSSFTTLPGTVTTLVTQALGGTAMASMTIPASVTSIGSQLFNNNDVITEVTLEGDYSELTDTFKTDSANGKLATVNITNDTTPATLVGDVFPSTVTSIKVPSSAVDTYKTATGWTGYAGIISAYSP
;
A
#
# COMPACT_ATOMS: atom_id res chain seq x y z
N MET A 1 -73.60 -55.66 -5.25
CA MET A 1 -73.92 -56.87 -4.47
C MET A 1 -72.65 -57.67 -4.24
N LYS A 2 -72.26 -57.87 -2.97
CA LYS A 2 -71.42 -58.96 -2.39
C LYS A 2 -70.94 -58.43 -1.02
N SER A 3 -71.74 -58.68 0.02
CA SER A 3 -71.53 -59.71 1.04
C SER A 3 -70.53 -59.26 2.11
N THR A 4 -71.05 -58.56 3.11
CA THR A 4 -70.39 -58.31 4.40
C THR A 4 -70.56 -59.57 5.25
N LYS A 5 -69.48 -60.30 5.51
CA LYS A 5 -69.46 -61.34 6.55
C LYS A 5 -69.11 -60.67 7.87
N PHE A 6 -70.04 -60.69 8.81
CA PHE A 6 -69.79 -60.34 10.22
C PHE A 6 -69.15 -61.55 10.92
N LEU A 7 -67.94 -61.37 11.46
CA LEU A 7 -67.49 -62.17 12.59
C LEU A 7 -67.68 -61.33 13.86
N SER A 8 -68.55 -61.80 14.73
CA SER A 8 -68.76 -61.30 16.08
C SER A 8 -67.64 -61.84 16.99
N VAL A 9 -66.82 -60.94 17.53
CA VAL A 9 -66.09 -61.19 18.78
C VAL A 9 -66.35 -59.99 19.68
N SER A 10 -66.83 -60.29 20.88
CA SER A 10 -67.27 -59.38 21.92
C SER A 10 -66.19 -58.38 22.36
N GLY A 11 -66.55 -57.08 22.32
CA GLY A 11 -66.13 -56.12 23.35
C GLY A 11 -64.85 -55.33 23.12
N LEU A 12 -64.77 -54.54 22.03
CA LEU A 12 -64.21 -53.17 22.04
C LEU A 12 -64.51 -52.52 20.69
N THR A 13 -65.44 -51.56 20.62
CA THR A 13 -65.63 -50.75 19.41
C THR A 13 -64.50 -49.73 19.33
N VAL A 14 -63.39 -50.08 18.68
CA VAL A 14 -62.41 -49.10 18.20
C VAL A 14 -63.01 -48.46 16.96
N LEU A 15 -63.40 -47.18 17.08
CA LEU A 15 -63.75 -46.37 15.92
C LEU A 15 -62.46 -46.11 15.12
N PHE A 16 -62.17 -46.94 14.12
CA PHE A 16 -61.20 -46.58 13.10
C PHE A 16 -61.82 -45.49 12.22
N VAL A 17 -61.54 -44.23 12.54
CA VAL A 17 -61.71 -43.12 11.61
C VAL A 17 -60.62 -43.27 10.55
N THR A 18 -60.80 -44.13 9.57
CA THR A 18 -59.96 -44.13 8.37
C THR A 18 -60.31 -42.88 7.57
N SER A 19 -59.37 -41.95 7.55
CA SER A 19 -59.39 -40.62 6.95
C SER A 19 -59.95 -39.49 7.84
N LEU A 20 -59.19 -39.14 8.88
CA LEU A 20 -58.92 -37.72 9.09
C LEU A 20 -58.03 -37.28 7.92
N SER A 21 -58.58 -36.53 6.98
CA SER A 21 -57.78 -35.72 6.08
C SER A 21 -57.04 -34.70 6.93
N PHE A 22 -55.82 -35.02 7.35
CA PHE A 22 -54.83 -33.96 7.55
C PHE A 22 -54.77 -33.25 6.20
N ILE A 23 -55.25 -32.01 6.17
CA ILE A 23 -54.80 -31.07 5.15
C ILE A 23 -53.29 -31.09 5.33
N GLY A 24 -52.59 -31.81 4.45
CA GLY A 24 -51.14 -31.91 4.45
C GLY A 24 -50.60 -30.54 4.18
N CYS A 25 -50.43 -29.75 5.24
CA CYS A 25 -49.63 -28.54 5.18
C CYS A 25 -48.22 -29.03 4.85
N ALA A 26 -47.73 -28.71 3.65
CA ALA A 26 -46.33 -28.93 3.33
C ALA A 26 -45.48 -28.30 4.45
N PRO A 27 -44.39 -28.95 4.90
CA PRO A 27 -43.52 -28.35 5.90
C PRO A 27 -43.14 -26.95 5.43
N ALA A 28 -43.20 -25.98 6.35
CA ALA A 28 -42.81 -24.62 6.03
C ALA A 28 -41.39 -24.62 5.43
N PRO A 29 -41.12 -23.81 4.39
CA PRO A 29 -39.78 -23.72 3.83
C PRO A 29 -38.78 -23.37 4.93
N LEU A 30 -37.61 -23.99 4.88
CA LEU A 30 -36.51 -23.77 5.81
C LEU A 30 -35.35 -23.12 5.06
N SER A 31 -34.65 -22.23 5.76
CA SER A 31 -33.40 -21.61 5.32
C SER A 31 -32.30 -21.88 6.34
N GLN A 32 -31.07 -22.10 5.88
CA GLN A 32 -29.91 -22.36 6.72
C GLN A 32 -29.11 -21.08 6.99
N LEU A 33 -28.75 -20.86 8.26
CA LEU A 33 -27.72 -19.91 8.63
C LEU A 33 -26.42 -20.67 8.90
N HIS A 34 -25.41 -20.37 8.09
CA HIS A 34 -24.04 -20.84 8.28
C HIS A 34 -23.18 -19.70 8.81
N LEU A 35 -22.40 -19.97 9.85
CA LEU A 35 -21.42 -19.04 10.39
C LEU A 35 -20.02 -19.56 10.02
N ASP A 36 -19.19 -18.70 9.45
CA ASP A 36 -17.82 -19.02 9.04
C ASP A 36 -16.83 -18.25 9.95
N PRO A 37 -15.85 -18.90 10.61
CA PRO A 37 -14.85 -18.22 11.43
C PRO A 37 -13.93 -17.30 10.63
N ASN A 38 -13.95 -17.37 9.29
CA ASN A 38 -13.24 -16.49 8.36
C ASN A 38 -11.74 -16.34 8.70
N GLY A 39 -11.02 -17.46 8.65
CA GLY A 39 -9.60 -17.52 9.04
C GLY A 39 -9.36 -17.60 10.55
N GLY A 40 -10.41 -17.53 11.37
CA GLY A 40 -10.39 -17.94 12.77
C GLY A 40 -10.39 -19.47 12.93
N SER A 41 -10.29 -19.93 14.18
CA SER A 41 -10.42 -21.33 14.58
C SER A 41 -11.67 -21.52 15.45
N GLY A 42 -12.16 -22.75 15.54
CA GLY A 42 -13.35 -23.10 16.33
C GLY A 42 -14.43 -23.75 15.47
N ALA A 43 -15.30 -24.54 16.09
CA ALA A 43 -16.46 -25.09 15.42
C ALA A 43 -17.57 -24.04 15.35
N VAL A 44 -18.28 -24.00 14.23
CA VAL A 44 -19.49 -23.19 14.07
C VAL A 44 -20.59 -24.08 13.53
N GLU A 45 -21.77 -23.93 14.11
CA GLU A 45 -22.92 -24.77 13.80
C GLU A 45 -23.75 -24.15 12.67
N THR A 46 -24.23 -25.00 11.76
CA THR A 46 -25.25 -24.62 10.79
C THR A 46 -26.62 -24.87 11.42
N THR A 47 -27.45 -23.84 11.51
CA THR A 47 -28.80 -23.95 12.09
C THR A 47 -29.85 -23.66 11.03
N ALA A 48 -30.94 -24.45 11.02
CA ALA A 48 -32.07 -24.27 10.11
C ALA A 48 -33.21 -23.53 10.81
N PHE A 49 -33.80 -22.56 10.11
CA PHE A 49 -34.93 -21.75 10.58
C PHE A 49 -36.04 -21.70 9.54
N SER A 50 -37.28 -21.41 9.96
CA SER A 50 -38.37 -21.15 9.03
C SER A 50 -38.06 -19.93 8.16
N THR A 51 -38.22 -20.06 6.85
CA THR A 51 -37.96 -18.98 5.89
C THR A 51 -38.85 -17.77 6.16
N GLY A 52 -38.26 -16.57 6.13
CA GLY A 52 -38.93 -15.29 6.38
C GLY A 52 -39.00 -14.89 7.85
N VAL A 53 -38.43 -15.68 8.77
CA VAL A 53 -38.36 -15.36 10.20
C VAL A 53 -37.09 -14.55 10.50
N ALA A 54 -37.22 -13.53 11.34
CA ALA A 54 -36.09 -12.82 11.93
C ALA A 54 -35.46 -13.67 13.04
N VAL A 55 -34.14 -13.81 12.99
CA VAL A 55 -33.36 -14.70 13.86
C VAL A 55 -32.20 -13.92 14.45
N ALA A 56 -32.03 -13.95 15.77
CA ALA A 56 -30.84 -13.40 16.43
C ALA A 56 -29.58 -14.14 15.95
N ILE A 57 -28.57 -13.39 15.53
CA ILE A 57 -27.31 -13.99 15.08
C ILE A 57 -26.59 -14.57 16.31
N PRO A 58 -26.30 -15.88 16.36
CA PRO A 58 -25.60 -16.47 17.50
C PRO A 58 -24.20 -15.87 17.63
N VAL A 59 -23.76 -15.55 18.85
CA VAL A 59 -22.35 -15.27 19.15
C VAL A 59 -21.69 -16.59 19.59
N PRO A 60 -20.92 -17.28 18.74
CA PRO A 60 -20.35 -18.57 19.08
C PRO A 60 -19.28 -18.36 20.15
N THR A 61 -19.42 -19.03 21.28
CA THR A 61 -18.47 -18.94 22.41
C THR A 61 -17.15 -19.67 22.17
N GLY A 62 -17.01 -20.35 21.02
CA GLY A 62 -15.87 -21.20 20.69
C GLY A 62 -15.02 -20.75 19.50
N ILE A 63 -15.32 -19.61 18.86
CA ILE A 63 -14.48 -19.10 17.76
C ILE A 63 -13.44 -18.12 18.27
N THR A 64 -12.20 -18.25 17.78
CA THR A 64 -11.07 -17.41 18.19
C THR A 64 -10.14 -17.14 17.02
N LYS A 65 -9.53 -15.95 16.96
CA LYS A 65 -8.38 -15.64 16.11
C LYS A 65 -7.31 -14.99 16.97
N THR A 66 -6.12 -15.59 17.02
CA THR A 66 -5.02 -15.12 17.89
C THR A 66 -4.72 -13.64 17.63
N GLY A 67 -4.71 -12.84 18.69
CA GLY A 67 -4.43 -11.39 18.61
C GLY A 67 -5.58 -10.54 18.08
N SER A 68 -6.76 -11.13 17.84
CA SER A 68 -7.93 -10.41 17.34
C SER A 68 -9.16 -10.61 18.22
N ILE A 69 -10.10 -9.66 18.13
CA ILE A 69 -11.43 -9.73 18.69
C ILE A 69 -12.46 -9.93 17.57
N LEU A 70 -13.52 -10.69 17.84
CA LEU A 70 -14.67 -10.77 16.94
C LEU A 70 -15.43 -9.44 17.03
N ALA A 71 -15.42 -8.67 15.95
CA ALA A 71 -16.05 -7.36 15.91
C ALA A 71 -17.49 -7.40 15.40
N ALA A 72 -17.77 -8.26 14.40
CA ALA A 72 -19.07 -8.31 13.72
C ALA A 72 -19.20 -9.55 12.82
N TRP A 73 -20.30 -9.63 12.09
CA TRP A 73 -20.54 -10.56 10.99
C TRP A 73 -20.71 -9.81 9.66
N ASN A 74 -20.40 -10.47 8.55
CA ASN A 74 -20.63 -9.92 7.21
C ASN A 74 -21.08 -10.99 6.22
N THR A 75 -21.89 -10.63 5.21
CA THR A 75 -22.29 -11.58 4.16
C THR A 75 -21.20 -11.90 3.14
N ALA A 76 -20.08 -11.18 3.17
CA ALA A 76 -18.89 -11.42 2.36
C ALA A 76 -17.64 -11.56 3.25
N ALA A 77 -16.77 -12.51 2.92
CA ALA A 77 -15.56 -12.82 3.69
C ALA A 77 -14.56 -11.66 3.78
N ASP A 78 -14.57 -10.75 2.80
CA ASP A 78 -13.72 -9.56 2.75
C ASP A 78 -14.30 -8.34 3.48
N GLY A 79 -15.53 -8.44 4.01
CA GLY A 79 -16.24 -7.36 4.68
C GLY A 79 -17.05 -6.44 3.77
N SER A 80 -17.06 -6.67 2.44
CA SER A 80 -17.75 -5.81 1.48
C SER A 80 -19.27 -5.98 1.43
N GLY A 81 -19.80 -7.04 2.04
CA GLY A 81 -21.22 -7.37 2.07
C GLY A 81 -21.98 -6.59 3.13
N THR A 82 -23.16 -7.11 3.48
CA THR A 82 -24.00 -6.54 4.53
C THR A 82 -23.38 -6.82 5.89
N TYR A 83 -23.11 -5.75 6.62
CA TYR A 83 -22.62 -5.79 8.00
C TYR A 83 -23.76 -6.14 8.97
N TYR A 84 -23.45 -6.96 9.95
CA TYR A 84 -24.31 -7.25 11.09
C TYR A 84 -23.52 -7.14 12.40
N ASP A 85 -24.00 -6.30 13.32
CA ASP A 85 -23.47 -6.26 14.69
C ASP A 85 -23.80 -7.58 15.42
N LEU A 86 -23.04 -7.91 16.46
CA LEU A 86 -23.20 -9.12 17.28
C LEU A 86 -24.54 -9.20 18.03
N THR A 87 -25.31 -8.11 18.06
CA THR A 87 -26.64 -8.05 18.67
C THR A 87 -27.78 -7.98 17.65
N GLU A 88 -27.49 -7.95 16.35
CA GLU A 88 -28.52 -7.81 15.31
C GLU A 88 -29.24 -9.13 15.01
N GLU A 89 -30.44 -8.99 14.43
CA GLU A 89 -31.21 -10.10 13.88
C GLU A 89 -31.14 -10.10 12.35
N VAL A 90 -31.16 -11.29 11.76
CA VAL A 90 -31.21 -11.48 10.31
C VAL A 90 -32.51 -12.15 9.88
N THR A 91 -33.13 -11.64 8.81
CA THR A 91 -34.30 -12.28 8.20
C THR A 91 -33.85 -13.23 7.10
N LEU A 92 -34.03 -14.53 7.30
CA LEU A 92 -33.56 -15.55 6.36
C LEU A 92 -34.60 -15.81 5.26
N THR A 93 -34.42 -15.21 4.09
CA THR A 93 -35.25 -15.49 2.89
C THR A 93 -34.70 -16.61 2.01
N ALA A 94 -33.43 -16.99 2.22
CA ALA A 94 -32.72 -18.10 1.61
C ALA A 94 -31.56 -18.53 2.55
N ASP A 95 -30.80 -19.56 2.16
CA ASP A 95 -29.57 -19.94 2.86
C ASP A 95 -28.58 -18.76 2.88
N LEU A 96 -27.96 -18.53 4.02
CA LEU A 96 -27.06 -17.41 4.26
C LEU A 96 -25.79 -17.87 4.95
N THR A 97 -24.65 -17.44 4.45
CA THR A 97 -23.37 -17.53 5.16
C THR A 97 -22.99 -16.16 5.71
N LEU A 98 -22.66 -16.12 6.99
CA LEU A 98 -22.06 -14.95 7.64
C LEU A 98 -20.62 -15.27 8.01
N TYR A 99 -19.71 -14.39 7.61
CA TYR A 99 -18.29 -14.47 7.88
C TYR A 99 -17.93 -13.60 9.07
N ALA A 100 -17.15 -14.14 10.00
CA ALA A 100 -16.63 -13.39 11.13
C ALA A 100 -15.75 -12.24 10.67
N MET A 101 -15.98 -11.05 11.22
CA MET A 101 -15.13 -9.88 11.02
C MET A 101 -14.23 -9.73 12.24
N TRP A 102 -12.92 -9.91 12.02
CA TRP A 102 -11.90 -9.81 13.07
C TRP A 102 -11.24 -8.44 13.06
N SER A 103 -10.89 -7.94 14.23
CA SER A 103 -10.06 -6.74 14.37
C SER A 103 -8.94 -6.99 15.37
N THR A 104 -7.76 -6.45 15.10
CA THR A 104 -6.65 -6.49 16.05
C THR A 104 -7.06 -5.72 17.31
N ASP A 105 -6.89 -6.34 18.48
CA ASP A 105 -7.30 -5.72 19.73
C ASP A 105 -6.57 -4.39 19.98
N GLY A 106 -7.33 -3.38 20.40
CA GLY A 106 -6.85 -2.03 20.68
C GLY A 106 -6.65 -1.11 19.47
N LEU A 107 -6.89 -1.56 18.23
CA LEU A 107 -6.94 -0.64 17.08
C LEU A 107 -8.11 0.35 17.23
N GLU A 108 -7.87 1.59 16.81
CA GLU A 108 -8.89 2.65 16.79
C GLU A 108 -9.19 3.07 15.36
N TYR A 109 -10.46 3.41 15.12
CA TYR A 109 -10.98 3.83 13.83
C TYR A 109 -11.70 5.16 13.96
N SER A 110 -11.43 6.09 13.04
CA SER A 110 -12.06 7.42 13.02
C SER A 110 -12.86 7.61 11.74
N LEU A 111 -14.08 8.15 11.84
CA LEU A 111 -14.89 8.46 10.65
C LEU A 111 -14.24 9.59 9.84
N ILE A 112 -14.22 9.42 8.53
CA ILE A 112 -13.69 10.38 7.55
C ILE A 112 -14.67 10.51 6.37
N ASN A 113 -14.40 11.46 5.47
CA ASN A 113 -15.18 11.66 4.25
C ASN A 113 -16.69 11.82 4.51
N SER A 114 -17.05 12.70 5.46
CA SER A 114 -18.44 12.93 5.87
C SER A 114 -19.13 11.66 6.37
N ASP A 115 -18.44 10.90 7.23
CA ASP A 115 -18.91 9.67 7.87
C ASP A 115 -19.21 8.51 6.90
N THR A 116 -18.58 8.50 5.72
CA THR A 116 -18.77 7.44 4.72
C THR A 116 -17.70 6.35 4.79
N GLU A 117 -16.53 6.67 5.36
CA GLU A 117 -15.35 5.80 5.43
C GLU A 117 -14.65 5.94 6.79
N TYR A 118 -13.67 5.08 7.04
CA TYR A 118 -12.85 5.08 8.24
C TYR A 118 -11.35 5.25 7.91
N SER A 119 -10.65 5.95 8.80
CA SER A 119 -9.21 5.84 8.95
C SER A 119 -8.85 4.94 10.14
N VAL A 120 -7.62 4.43 10.17
CA VAL A 120 -7.12 3.54 11.24
C VAL A 120 -5.86 4.11 11.91
N LYS A 121 -5.75 3.88 13.23
CA LYS A 121 -4.53 4.13 14.01
C LYS A 121 -4.31 3.05 15.07
N LYS A 122 -3.11 3.01 15.63
CA LYS A 122 -2.70 2.01 16.63
C LYS A 122 -3.65 1.93 17.84
N GLY A 123 -4.13 3.07 18.34
CA GLY A 123 -4.88 3.13 19.60
C GLY A 123 -4.10 2.52 20.77
N SER A 124 -4.75 1.65 21.54
CA SER A 124 -4.15 0.90 22.65
C SER A 124 -3.52 -0.44 22.24
N ALA A 125 -3.47 -0.75 20.94
CA ALA A 125 -2.94 -2.02 20.45
C ALA A 125 -1.51 -2.28 20.96
N THR A 126 -1.26 -3.52 21.39
CA THR A 126 0.06 -3.99 21.87
C THR A 126 0.60 -5.16 21.05
N ALA A 127 -0.14 -5.61 20.05
CA ALA A 127 0.26 -6.69 19.15
C ALA A 127 1.48 -6.30 18.29
N THR A 128 2.42 -7.23 18.14
CA THR A 128 3.61 -7.04 17.28
C THR A 128 3.30 -7.26 15.81
N GLU A 129 2.24 -8.01 15.51
CA GLU A 129 1.72 -8.23 14.16
C GLU A 129 0.30 -7.68 14.10
N ILE A 130 0.02 -6.81 13.14
CA ILE A 130 -1.28 -6.14 13.00
C ILE A 130 -1.91 -6.53 11.68
N GLU A 131 -3.17 -6.95 11.72
CA GLU A 131 -4.02 -7.10 10.54
C GLU A 131 -5.11 -6.03 10.60
N VAL A 132 -5.10 -5.13 9.61
CA VAL A 132 -6.11 -4.08 9.46
C VAL A 132 -7.23 -4.63 8.57
N SER A 133 -8.46 -4.66 9.09
CA SER A 133 -9.64 -4.98 8.28
C SER A 133 -9.91 -3.88 7.25
N GLY A 134 -10.27 -4.26 6.02
CA GLY A 134 -10.68 -3.31 4.97
C GLY A 134 -12.03 -2.65 5.23
N TYR A 135 -12.80 -3.18 6.19
CA TYR A 135 -14.10 -2.68 6.58
C TYR A 135 -14.25 -2.62 8.09
N TRP A 136 -14.85 -1.54 8.59
CA TRP A 136 -15.19 -1.34 9.99
C TRP A 136 -16.62 -0.80 10.07
N MET A 137 -17.47 -1.42 10.87
CA MET A 137 -18.89 -1.04 11.03
C MET A 137 -19.62 -0.84 9.67
N GLY A 138 -19.38 -1.74 8.71
CA GLY A 138 -20.00 -1.73 7.38
C GLY A 138 -19.50 -0.65 6.42
N LYS A 139 -18.45 0.10 6.77
CA LYS A 139 -17.83 1.13 5.92
C LYS A 139 -16.40 0.77 5.61
N LYS A 140 -15.89 1.21 4.46
CA LYS A 140 -14.50 0.97 4.06
C LYS A 140 -13.53 1.68 5.00
N VAL A 141 -12.41 1.02 5.28
CA VAL A 141 -11.22 1.63 5.88
C VAL A 141 -10.29 2.01 4.73
N THR A 142 -10.10 3.31 4.51
CA THR A 142 -9.40 3.85 3.32
C THR A 142 -8.12 4.59 3.65
N GLU A 143 -7.87 4.90 4.92
CA GLU A 143 -6.75 5.75 5.33
C GLU A 143 -5.99 5.20 6.55
N VAL A 144 -4.66 5.31 6.52
CA VAL A 144 -3.82 5.20 7.72
C VAL A 144 -3.56 6.61 8.24
N GLU A 145 -3.99 6.90 9.49
CA GLU A 145 -3.97 8.25 10.07
C GLU A 145 -2.58 8.87 10.21
N HIS A 146 -2.55 10.21 10.37
CA HIS A 146 -1.33 10.94 10.68
C HIS A 146 -0.67 10.39 11.94
N SER A 147 0.61 10.01 11.84
CA SER A 147 1.37 9.39 12.94
C SER A 147 0.73 8.13 13.55
N ALA A 148 -0.16 7.43 12.83
CA ALA A 148 -0.96 6.30 13.32
C ALA A 148 -0.19 5.24 14.12
N PHE A 149 1.01 4.90 13.68
CA PHE A 149 1.90 3.89 14.26
C PHE A 149 3.29 4.47 14.54
N LYS A 150 3.44 5.80 14.63
CA LYS A 150 4.73 6.45 14.83
C LYS A 150 5.45 5.91 16.06
N ASP A 151 6.75 5.64 15.91
CA ASP A 151 7.67 5.10 16.92
C ASP A 151 7.20 3.77 17.54
N TYR A 152 6.32 3.02 16.87
CA TYR A 152 5.82 1.75 17.37
C TYR A 152 6.83 0.62 17.16
N ASN A 153 7.90 0.66 17.95
CA ASN A 153 9.06 -0.23 17.83
C ASN A 153 8.75 -1.71 18.10
N ALA A 154 7.61 -2.06 18.67
CA ALA A 154 7.19 -3.46 18.82
C ALA A 154 6.56 -4.03 17.54
N LEU A 155 6.13 -3.19 16.60
CA LEU A 155 5.53 -3.61 15.33
C LEU A 155 6.59 -4.30 14.47
N THR A 156 6.39 -5.59 14.20
CA THR A 156 7.21 -6.41 13.32
C THR A 156 6.55 -6.61 11.95
N ASP A 157 5.22 -6.69 11.89
CA ASP A 157 4.47 -6.83 10.64
C ASP A 157 3.15 -6.06 10.68
N ILE A 158 2.72 -5.55 9.52
CA ILE A 158 1.38 -4.98 9.35
C ILE A 158 0.81 -5.34 7.97
N LYS A 159 -0.39 -5.92 7.96
CA LYS A 159 -1.16 -6.22 6.76
C LYS A 159 -2.19 -5.12 6.54
N LEU A 160 -1.94 -4.29 5.53
CA LEU A 160 -2.88 -3.27 5.08
C LEU A 160 -3.84 -3.87 4.04
N PRO A 161 -5.16 -3.60 4.13
CA PRO A 161 -6.13 -4.12 3.19
C PRO A 161 -6.09 -3.35 1.86
N PRO A 162 -6.59 -3.94 0.75
CA PRO A 162 -6.61 -3.31 -0.57
C PRO A 162 -7.50 -2.06 -0.65
N THR A 163 -8.32 -1.80 0.37
CA THR A 163 -9.16 -0.61 0.47
C THR A 163 -8.38 0.64 0.86
N ILE A 164 -7.16 0.53 1.39
CA ILE A 164 -6.32 1.69 1.75
C ILE A 164 -5.87 2.40 0.48
N THR A 165 -6.25 3.67 0.36
CA THR A 165 -5.85 4.57 -0.73
C THR A 165 -4.85 5.64 -0.27
N LEU A 166 -4.82 5.95 1.04
CA LEU A 166 -4.00 7.02 1.61
C LEU A 166 -3.21 6.56 2.85
N ILE A 167 -1.90 6.82 2.84
CA ILE A 167 -1.04 6.76 4.04
C ILE A 167 -0.63 8.19 4.40
N GLN A 168 -1.05 8.66 5.58
CA GLN A 168 -0.77 10.02 6.04
C GLN A 168 0.66 10.23 6.52
N ALA A 169 0.99 11.50 6.74
CA ALA A 169 2.32 11.91 7.15
C ALA A 169 2.73 11.25 8.47
N HIS A 170 3.98 10.80 8.52
CA HIS A 170 4.58 10.10 9.67
C HIS A 170 3.89 8.81 10.13
N ALA A 171 2.93 8.24 9.37
CA ALA A 171 2.13 7.09 9.78
C ALA A 171 2.92 5.93 10.39
N PHE A 172 4.06 5.57 9.81
CA PHE A 172 4.99 4.52 10.24
C PHE A 172 6.40 5.07 10.54
N SER A 173 6.51 6.36 10.81
CA SER A 173 7.80 6.99 11.11
C SER A 173 8.39 6.37 12.37
N GLY A 174 9.66 5.97 12.33
CA GLY A 174 10.38 5.42 13.47
C GLY A 174 10.01 3.98 13.83
N CYS A 175 9.18 3.28 13.05
CA CYS A 175 8.90 1.85 13.23
C CYS A 175 10.14 0.99 12.94
N ALA A 176 11.10 0.94 13.86
CA ALA A 176 12.44 0.40 13.61
C ALA A 176 12.46 -1.13 13.37
N ASN A 177 11.41 -1.83 13.78
CA ASN A 177 11.28 -3.29 13.63
C ASN A 177 10.31 -3.72 12.52
N LEU A 178 9.59 -2.79 11.89
CA LEU A 178 8.58 -3.12 10.88
C LEU A 178 9.26 -3.69 9.63
N ALA A 179 8.96 -4.95 9.32
CA ALA A 179 9.50 -5.70 8.20
C ALA A 179 8.49 -5.77 7.03
N LEU A 180 7.92 -4.63 6.66
CA LEU A 180 6.94 -4.56 5.57
C LEU A 180 7.57 -4.91 4.23
N THR A 181 7.03 -5.92 3.55
CA THR A 181 7.55 -6.43 2.27
C THR A 181 6.80 -5.92 1.04
N SER A 182 5.54 -5.50 1.21
CA SER A 182 4.70 -4.99 0.11
C SER A 182 3.68 -3.96 0.61
N LEU A 183 3.24 -3.10 -0.29
CA LEU A 183 2.14 -2.16 -0.09
C LEU A 183 0.94 -2.58 -0.97
N PRO A 184 -0.31 -2.36 -0.54
CA PRO A 184 -1.47 -2.59 -1.40
C PRO A 184 -1.44 -1.77 -2.69
N ASP A 185 -1.87 -2.37 -3.80
CA ASP A 185 -1.87 -1.73 -5.13
C ASP A 185 -2.82 -0.54 -5.22
N GLY A 186 -3.87 -0.51 -4.39
CA GLY A 186 -4.87 0.56 -4.34
C GLY A 186 -4.39 1.88 -3.70
N ILE A 187 -3.16 1.92 -3.17
CA ILE A 187 -2.62 3.15 -2.60
C ILE A 187 -2.34 4.18 -3.70
N GLU A 188 -2.99 5.33 -3.58
CA GLU A 188 -2.86 6.48 -4.47
C GLU A 188 -1.90 7.53 -3.91
N THR A 189 -1.77 7.63 -2.59
CA THR A 189 -0.97 8.67 -1.94
C THR A 189 -0.25 8.17 -0.69
N ILE A 190 1.05 8.50 -0.60
CA ILE A 190 1.87 8.33 0.60
C ILE A 190 2.47 9.69 0.96
N ARG A 191 2.08 10.22 2.11
CA ARG A 191 2.43 11.58 2.54
C ARG A 191 3.82 11.66 3.17
N SER A 192 4.29 12.89 3.29
CA SER A 192 5.61 13.25 3.83
C SER A 192 6.02 12.42 5.05
N SER A 193 7.23 11.87 5.00
CA SER A 193 7.85 11.10 6.08
C SER A 193 7.05 9.88 6.59
N ALA A 194 6.08 9.37 5.82
CA ALA A 194 5.23 8.24 6.24
C ALA A 194 6.03 7.04 6.76
N PHE A 195 7.18 6.71 6.16
CA PHE A 195 8.04 5.60 6.58
C PHE A 195 9.40 6.06 7.12
N PHE A 196 9.57 7.34 7.47
CA PHE A 196 10.84 7.91 7.89
C PHE A 196 11.53 7.06 8.99
N ASN A 197 12.75 6.61 8.75
CA ASN A 197 13.57 5.75 9.62
C ASN A 197 12.96 4.37 9.97
N ALA A 198 12.02 3.85 9.18
CA ALA A 198 11.56 2.47 9.28
C ALA A 198 12.57 1.50 8.63
N LYS A 199 13.71 1.30 9.30
CA LYS A 199 14.94 0.71 8.74
C LYS A 199 14.82 -0.72 8.20
N LYS A 200 13.84 -1.49 8.70
CA LYS A 200 13.64 -2.91 8.35
C LYS A 200 12.63 -3.16 7.23
N ILE A 201 11.99 -2.12 6.70
CA ILE A 201 11.10 -2.26 5.54
C ILE A 201 11.92 -2.71 4.34
N THR A 202 11.44 -3.72 3.61
CA THR A 202 12.13 -4.34 2.46
C THR A 202 11.31 -4.27 1.18
N LEU A 203 10.69 -3.12 0.91
CA LEU A 203 9.94 -2.92 -0.33
C LEU A 203 10.87 -3.01 -1.55
N THR A 204 10.45 -3.79 -2.54
CA THR A 204 11.12 -3.91 -3.85
C THR A 204 10.34 -3.21 -4.97
N SER A 205 9.09 -2.85 -4.72
CA SER A 205 8.22 -2.12 -5.63
C SER A 205 7.34 -1.13 -4.86
N LEU A 206 6.79 -0.18 -5.59
CA LEU A 206 5.78 0.76 -5.10
C LEU A 206 4.44 0.51 -5.81
N PRO A 207 3.30 0.87 -5.19
CA PRO A 207 1.99 0.80 -5.83
C PRO A 207 1.97 1.55 -7.17
N SER A 208 1.35 0.95 -8.18
CA SER A 208 1.34 1.50 -9.55
C SER A 208 0.54 2.79 -9.70
N GLY A 209 -0.40 3.06 -8.77
CA GLY A 209 -1.24 4.26 -8.75
C GLY A 209 -0.57 5.51 -8.20
N LEU A 210 0.65 5.42 -7.66
CA LEU A 210 1.34 6.59 -7.11
C LEU A 210 1.76 7.58 -8.20
N THR A 211 1.33 8.83 -8.03
CA THR A 211 1.75 9.96 -8.87
C THR A 211 2.83 10.82 -8.21
N GLN A 212 3.01 10.72 -6.88
CA GLN A 212 4.03 11.48 -6.15
C GLN A 212 4.71 10.69 -5.04
N LEU A 213 5.97 11.02 -4.80
CA LEU A 213 6.69 10.72 -3.56
C LEU A 213 6.97 12.02 -2.81
N ASP A 214 6.27 12.22 -1.70
CA ASP A 214 6.41 13.38 -0.83
C ASP A 214 7.77 13.46 -0.12
N LEU A 215 8.01 14.59 0.56
CA LEU A 215 9.25 14.87 1.30
C LEU A 215 9.60 13.72 2.25
N ALA A 216 10.80 13.15 2.08
CA ALA A 216 11.39 12.18 2.99
C ALA A 216 10.54 10.92 3.28
N VAL A 217 9.61 10.51 2.38
CA VAL A 217 8.71 9.36 2.58
C VAL A 217 9.46 8.10 3.05
N PHE A 218 10.56 7.73 2.40
CA PHE A 218 11.41 6.57 2.73
C PHE A 218 12.79 6.97 3.26
N TYR A 219 12.92 8.16 3.83
CA TYR A 219 14.21 8.61 4.36
C TYR A 219 14.72 7.66 5.45
N GLY A 220 15.96 7.17 5.30
CA GLY A 220 16.59 6.24 6.24
C GLY A 220 16.05 4.80 6.18
N CYS A 221 15.21 4.46 5.20
CA CYS A 221 14.69 3.10 5.01
C CYS A 221 15.72 2.19 4.33
N SER A 222 16.74 1.77 5.08
CA SER A 222 17.89 1.02 4.58
C SER A 222 17.61 -0.36 3.96
N GLY A 223 16.39 -0.88 4.09
CA GLY A 223 15.97 -2.13 3.45
C GLY A 223 15.21 -1.93 2.12
N VAL A 224 14.72 -0.72 1.83
CA VAL A 224 13.99 -0.43 0.58
C VAL A 224 14.95 -0.51 -0.59
N ASN A 225 14.64 -1.34 -1.59
CA ASN A 225 15.48 -1.63 -2.75
C ASN A 225 14.62 -1.60 -4.02
N LEU A 226 14.24 -0.40 -4.46
CA LEU A 226 13.46 -0.22 -5.67
C LEU A 226 14.38 -0.36 -6.90
N THR A 227 14.01 -1.25 -7.82
CA THR A 227 14.68 -1.41 -9.13
C THR A 227 13.97 -0.64 -10.25
N SER A 228 12.76 -0.13 -9.98
CA SER A 228 11.97 0.71 -10.88
C SER A 228 11.03 1.60 -10.07
N LEU A 229 10.58 2.70 -10.67
CA LEU A 229 9.55 3.57 -10.12
C LEU A 229 8.21 3.35 -10.86
N PRO A 230 7.05 3.68 -10.26
CA PRO A 230 5.76 3.60 -10.94
C PRO A 230 5.74 4.41 -12.24
N SER A 231 5.17 3.86 -13.31
CA SER A 231 5.18 4.49 -14.63
C SER A 231 4.41 5.81 -14.71
N GLY A 232 3.46 6.03 -13.79
CA GLY A 232 2.68 7.26 -13.66
C GLY A 232 3.25 8.25 -12.64
N LEU A 233 4.45 8.02 -12.11
CA LEU A 233 5.05 8.91 -11.11
C LEU A 233 5.47 10.23 -11.76
N GLU A 234 4.91 11.35 -11.31
CA GLU A 234 5.15 12.69 -11.85
C GLU A 234 6.16 13.47 -11.00
N HIS A 235 6.15 13.24 -9.68
CA HIS A 235 6.91 14.05 -8.72
C HIS A 235 7.70 13.21 -7.71
N ILE A 236 8.97 13.56 -7.52
CA ILE A 236 9.85 13.02 -6.47
C ILE A 236 10.36 14.20 -5.65
N ALA A 237 9.86 14.35 -4.43
CA ALA A 237 10.30 15.40 -3.53
C ALA A 237 11.70 15.14 -2.97
N GLY A 238 12.31 16.19 -2.41
CA GLY A 238 13.66 16.12 -1.86
C GLY A 238 13.79 15.02 -0.80
N SER A 239 14.90 14.28 -0.84
CA SER A 239 15.20 13.23 0.14
C SER A 239 14.18 12.08 0.25
N ALA A 240 13.19 11.97 -0.66
CA ALA A 240 12.14 10.96 -0.59
C ALA A 240 12.68 9.52 -0.49
N LEU A 241 13.83 9.25 -1.14
CA LEU A 241 14.49 7.94 -1.20
C LEU A 241 15.88 7.93 -0.55
N SER A 242 16.21 8.96 0.24
CA SER A 242 17.54 9.09 0.86
C SER A 242 17.77 8.03 1.94
N GLY A 243 18.93 7.36 1.92
CA GLY A 243 19.24 6.25 2.81
C GLY A 243 18.57 4.93 2.43
N THR A 244 18.03 4.82 1.21
CA THR A 244 17.52 3.55 0.65
C THR A 244 18.60 2.83 -0.16
N LYS A 245 18.38 1.55 -0.46
CA LYS A 245 19.20 0.75 -1.37
C LYS A 245 18.69 0.77 -2.81
N SER A 246 17.80 1.69 -3.16
CA SER A 246 17.20 1.75 -4.49
C SER A 246 18.24 1.97 -5.58
N SER A 247 18.12 1.23 -6.68
CA SER A 247 19.14 1.08 -7.72
C SER A 247 18.58 1.14 -9.14
N PHE A 248 17.44 1.82 -9.36
CA PHE A 248 16.90 2.07 -10.69
C PHE A 248 17.87 2.94 -11.52
N THR A 249 17.84 2.82 -12.84
CA THR A 249 18.78 3.53 -13.74
C THR A 249 18.09 4.55 -14.64
N THR A 250 16.77 4.61 -14.61
CA THR A 250 15.94 5.54 -15.42
C THR A 250 14.78 6.07 -14.59
N LEU A 251 14.26 7.24 -15.00
CA LEU A 251 13.03 7.80 -14.46
C LEU A 251 11.83 7.46 -15.35
N PRO A 252 10.60 7.43 -14.80
CA PRO A 252 9.38 7.44 -15.58
C PRO A 252 9.34 8.67 -16.50
N GLY A 253 8.85 8.51 -17.73
CA GLY A 253 8.76 9.60 -18.72
C GLY A 253 7.79 10.72 -18.33
N THR A 254 6.98 10.52 -17.29
CA THR A 254 6.08 11.50 -16.67
C THR A 254 6.83 12.50 -15.78
N VAL A 255 8.05 12.21 -15.34
CA VAL A 255 8.84 13.12 -14.50
C VAL A 255 9.40 14.25 -15.35
N THR A 256 9.05 15.49 -15.00
CA THR A 256 9.50 16.72 -15.69
C THR A 256 10.42 17.60 -14.87
N THR A 257 10.34 17.52 -13.54
CA THR A 257 11.14 18.30 -12.61
C THR A 257 11.75 17.40 -11.55
N LEU A 258 13.04 17.56 -11.28
CA LEU A 258 13.71 17.00 -10.11
C LEU A 258 14.04 18.14 -9.16
N VAL A 259 13.55 18.10 -7.93
CA VAL A 259 13.84 19.13 -6.94
C VAL A 259 15.15 18.87 -6.21
N THR A 260 15.55 19.78 -5.32
CA THR A 260 16.75 19.64 -4.49
C THR A 260 16.82 18.28 -3.79
N GLN A 261 17.92 17.56 -3.98
CA GLN A 261 18.18 16.23 -3.38
C GLN A 261 17.15 15.13 -3.73
N ALA A 262 16.42 15.23 -4.84
CA ALA A 262 15.40 14.25 -5.22
C ALA A 262 15.92 12.80 -5.29
N LEU A 263 17.19 12.61 -5.67
CA LEU A 263 17.83 11.29 -5.83
C LEU A 263 19.01 11.06 -4.86
N GLY A 264 19.09 11.86 -3.81
CA GLY A 264 20.14 11.77 -2.80
C GLY A 264 20.06 10.48 -1.98
N GLY A 265 21.19 10.00 -1.46
CA GLY A 265 21.27 8.88 -0.52
C GLY A 265 20.82 7.53 -1.08
N THR A 266 20.73 7.39 -2.40
CA THR A 266 20.35 6.15 -3.09
C THR A 266 21.57 5.26 -3.38
N ALA A 267 21.35 4.03 -3.84
CA ALA A 267 22.41 3.08 -4.17
C ALA A 267 22.62 2.90 -5.69
N MET A 268 22.25 3.90 -6.49
CA MET A 268 22.40 3.88 -7.94
C MET A 268 23.86 4.13 -8.33
N ALA A 269 24.48 3.21 -9.08
CA ALA A 269 25.85 3.36 -9.59
C ALA A 269 25.92 4.27 -10.83
N SER A 270 24.86 4.30 -11.61
CA SER A 270 24.69 5.22 -12.74
C SER A 270 23.24 5.67 -12.87
N MET A 271 23.03 6.80 -13.53
CA MET A 271 21.68 7.33 -13.74
C MET A 271 21.55 8.03 -15.09
N THR A 272 20.51 7.69 -15.86
CA THR A 272 20.09 8.47 -17.03
C THR A 272 18.93 9.38 -16.63
N ILE A 273 19.14 10.69 -16.74
CA ILE A 273 18.11 11.71 -16.61
C ILE A 273 17.50 11.92 -18.00
N PRO A 274 16.25 11.46 -18.23
CA PRO A 274 15.64 11.47 -19.56
C PRO A 274 15.30 12.88 -20.02
N ALA A 275 15.13 13.04 -21.34
CA ALA A 275 14.78 14.33 -21.95
C ALA A 275 13.42 14.91 -21.47
N SER A 276 12.57 14.10 -20.83
CA SER A 276 11.35 14.60 -20.19
C SER A 276 11.64 15.54 -19.02
N VAL A 277 12.80 15.40 -18.36
CA VAL A 277 13.21 16.25 -17.23
C VAL A 277 13.81 17.54 -17.76
N THR A 278 13.07 18.64 -17.62
CA THR A 278 13.44 19.98 -18.10
C THR A 278 14.03 20.87 -17.01
N SER A 279 13.94 20.46 -15.74
CA SER A 279 14.51 21.19 -14.61
C SER A 279 15.09 20.25 -13.57
N ILE A 280 16.33 20.55 -13.13
CA ILE A 280 17.04 19.80 -12.09
C ILE A 280 17.49 20.77 -10.99
N GLY A 281 17.03 20.50 -9.77
CA GLY A 281 17.41 21.23 -8.57
C GLY A 281 18.83 20.90 -8.08
N SER A 282 19.21 21.56 -7.01
CA SER A 282 20.54 21.44 -6.42
C SER A 282 20.78 20.09 -5.74
N GLN A 283 22.05 19.69 -5.66
CA GLN A 283 22.52 18.52 -4.93
C GLN A 283 21.74 17.23 -5.24
N LEU A 284 21.46 16.96 -6.52
CA LEU A 284 20.57 15.89 -6.98
C LEU A 284 20.88 14.53 -6.33
N PHE A 285 22.18 14.22 -6.19
CA PHE A 285 22.69 12.97 -5.62
C PHE A 285 23.38 13.16 -4.27
N ASN A 286 22.96 14.13 -3.44
CA ASN A 286 23.60 14.35 -2.14
C ASN A 286 23.63 13.08 -1.28
N ASN A 287 24.73 12.82 -0.57
CA ASN A 287 24.93 11.59 0.22
C ASN A 287 24.82 10.28 -0.58
N ASN A 288 24.91 10.32 -1.92
CA ASN A 288 25.10 9.13 -2.72
C ASN A 288 26.61 8.82 -2.80
N ASP A 289 27.01 7.71 -2.18
CA ASP A 289 28.40 7.29 -2.06
C ASP A 289 28.78 6.20 -3.07
N VAL A 290 27.96 5.98 -4.10
CA VAL A 290 28.14 4.92 -5.11
C VAL A 290 28.01 5.37 -6.56
N ILE A 291 27.30 6.47 -6.85
CA ILE A 291 27.10 6.95 -8.21
C ILE A 291 28.42 7.42 -8.81
N THR A 292 28.79 6.85 -9.96
CA THR A 292 30.03 7.20 -10.67
C THR A 292 29.76 7.89 -12.01
N GLU A 293 28.57 7.69 -12.58
CA GLU A 293 28.24 8.19 -13.91
C GLU A 293 26.80 8.69 -14.00
N VAL A 294 26.62 9.87 -14.61
CA VAL A 294 25.30 10.43 -14.92
C VAL A 294 25.24 10.77 -16.39
N THR A 295 24.12 10.43 -17.02
CA THR A 295 23.81 10.82 -18.40
C THR A 295 22.62 11.77 -18.41
N LEU A 296 22.79 12.92 -19.05
CA LEU A 296 21.78 13.94 -19.24
C LEU A 296 21.31 13.92 -20.71
N GLU A 297 20.03 13.60 -20.90
CA GLU A 297 19.40 13.59 -22.22
C GLU A 297 18.57 14.86 -22.51
N GLY A 298 18.28 15.67 -21.49
CA GLY A 298 17.58 16.94 -21.64
C GLY A 298 18.49 18.09 -22.06
N ASP A 299 17.86 19.18 -22.51
CA ASP A 299 18.51 20.47 -22.74
C ASP A 299 18.25 21.39 -21.55
N TYR A 300 19.31 21.95 -20.96
CA TYR A 300 19.21 22.72 -19.72
C TYR A 300 19.74 24.13 -19.93
N SER A 301 18.90 25.15 -19.72
CA SER A 301 19.32 26.55 -19.80
C SER A 301 20.26 26.96 -18.66
N GLU A 302 20.07 26.36 -17.49
CA GLU A 302 20.83 26.61 -16.26
C GLU A 302 20.98 25.33 -15.44
N LEU A 303 22.15 25.17 -14.83
CA LEU A 303 22.42 24.17 -13.79
C LEU A 303 22.95 24.88 -12.55
N THR A 304 22.29 24.65 -11.41
CA THR A 304 22.57 25.36 -10.15
C THR A 304 22.89 24.37 -9.05
N ASP A 305 24.16 24.31 -8.64
CA ASP A 305 24.68 23.35 -7.65
C ASP A 305 24.25 21.89 -7.93
N THR A 306 23.95 21.53 -9.19
CA THR A 306 23.19 20.32 -9.54
C THR A 306 23.83 19.02 -9.03
N PHE A 307 25.14 18.85 -9.23
CA PHE A 307 25.87 17.68 -8.73
C PHE A 307 26.71 17.97 -7.49
N LYS A 308 26.55 19.16 -6.89
CA LYS A 308 27.19 19.51 -5.62
C LYS A 308 26.86 18.44 -4.58
N THR A 309 27.87 18.00 -3.84
CA THR A 309 27.65 17.12 -2.70
C THR A 309 28.49 17.58 -1.52
N ASP A 310 27.88 17.54 -0.34
CA ASP A 310 28.56 17.74 0.93
C ASP A 310 29.11 16.40 1.49
N SER A 311 28.87 15.28 0.78
CA SER A 311 29.38 13.96 1.18
C SER A 311 30.88 13.88 0.95
N ALA A 312 31.61 13.53 2.01
CA ALA A 312 33.03 13.20 1.94
C ALA A 312 33.33 11.98 1.05
N ASN A 313 32.31 11.17 0.73
CA ASN A 313 32.43 9.92 0.00
C ASN A 313 31.81 9.97 -1.41
N GLY A 314 31.47 11.16 -1.93
CA GLY A 314 30.93 11.30 -3.28
C GLY A 314 31.84 10.66 -4.33
N LYS A 315 31.26 9.96 -5.32
CA LYS A 315 32.02 9.19 -6.33
C LYS A 315 31.75 9.59 -7.79
N LEU A 316 30.94 10.62 -8.03
CA LEU A 316 30.57 11.01 -9.39
C LEU A 316 31.83 11.44 -10.15
N ALA A 317 32.20 10.68 -11.17
CA ALA A 317 33.42 10.84 -11.95
C ALA A 317 33.15 11.27 -13.40
N THR A 318 32.03 10.82 -13.96
CA THR A 318 31.67 11.06 -15.36
C THR A 318 30.30 11.70 -15.47
N VAL A 319 30.20 12.78 -16.24
CA VAL A 319 28.92 13.34 -16.68
C VAL A 319 28.86 13.32 -18.20
N ASN A 320 27.87 12.63 -18.75
CA ASN A 320 27.57 12.62 -20.18
C ASN A 320 26.41 13.57 -20.45
N ILE A 321 26.53 14.40 -21.47
CA ILE A 321 25.49 15.29 -22.01
C ILE A 321 25.33 14.87 -23.46
N THR A 322 24.17 14.33 -23.83
CA THR A 322 24.04 13.60 -25.11
C THR A 322 23.32 14.40 -26.20
N ASN A 323 22.39 15.27 -25.82
CA ASN A 323 21.53 16.00 -26.77
C ASN A 323 21.80 17.51 -26.76
N ASP A 324 22.28 18.05 -25.65
CA ASP A 324 22.45 19.50 -25.49
C ASP A 324 23.74 20.00 -26.17
N THR A 325 23.54 20.72 -27.28
CA THR A 325 24.63 21.36 -28.04
C THR A 325 24.94 22.78 -27.56
N THR A 326 24.14 23.32 -26.63
CA THR A 326 24.28 24.68 -26.10
C THR A 326 24.64 24.60 -24.60
N PRO A 327 25.87 24.94 -24.21
CA PRO A 327 26.28 24.81 -22.81
C PRO A 327 25.36 25.59 -21.85
N ALA A 328 24.83 24.90 -20.84
CA ALA A 328 24.02 25.50 -19.78
C ALA A 328 24.78 26.63 -19.05
N THR A 329 24.05 27.61 -18.53
CA THR A 329 24.63 28.55 -17.55
C THR A 329 24.92 27.79 -16.26
N LEU A 330 26.17 27.84 -15.78
CA LEU A 330 26.56 27.21 -14.53
C LEU A 330 26.48 28.21 -13.37
N VAL A 331 25.72 27.88 -12.33
CA VAL A 331 25.59 28.69 -11.11
C VAL A 331 26.03 27.87 -9.90
N GLY A 332 26.94 28.43 -9.10
CA GLY A 332 27.50 27.73 -7.94
C GLY A 332 28.47 26.60 -8.32
N ASP A 333 28.56 25.60 -7.46
CA ASP A 333 29.49 24.47 -7.56
C ASP A 333 28.81 23.28 -8.27
N VAL A 334 28.46 23.46 -9.55
CA VAL A 334 27.66 22.46 -10.30
C VAL A 334 28.32 21.08 -10.32
N PHE A 335 29.62 21.00 -10.57
CA PHE A 335 30.38 19.75 -10.64
C PHE A 335 31.30 19.62 -9.43
N PRO A 336 31.22 18.51 -8.67
CA PRO A 336 32.15 18.26 -7.57
C PRO A 336 33.55 17.96 -8.12
N SER A 337 34.57 18.17 -7.29
CA SER A 337 35.98 17.92 -7.67
C SER A 337 36.30 16.47 -8.08
N THR A 338 35.40 15.53 -7.79
CA THR A 338 35.48 14.13 -8.20
C THR A 338 35.20 13.94 -9.69
N VAL A 339 34.55 14.89 -10.36
CA VAL A 339 34.25 14.83 -11.79
C VAL A 339 35.55 15.06 -12.58
N THR A 340 36.01 14.01 -13.24
CA THR A 340 37.22 14.00 -14.06
C THR A 340 36.94 13.83 -15.55
N SER A 341 35.68 13.61 -15.93
CA SER A 341 35.28 13.47 -17.33
C SER A 341 33.90 14.09 -17.56
N ILE A 342 33.83 14.99 -18.54
CA ILE A 342 32.59 15.52 -19.07
C ILE A 342 32.56 15.17 -20.56
N LYS A 343 31.54 14.43 -20.99
CA LYS A 343 31.35 14.07 -22.41
C LYS A 343 30.17 14.85 -22.97
N VAL A 344 30.37 15.52 -24.09
CA VAL A 344 29.36 16.37 -24.75
C VAL A 344 29.19 15.97 -26.21
N PRO A 345 28.15 16.39 -26.94
CA PRO A 345 28.00 16.05 -28.35
C PRO A 345 29.26 16.42 -29.14
N SER A 346 29.70 15.53 -30.06
CA SER A 346 30.95 15.72 -30.81
C SER A 346 31.02 17.06 -31.54
N SER A 347 29.87 17.55 -32.03
CA SER A 347 29.73 18.85 -32.71
C SER A 347 29.85 20.06 -31.78
N ALA A 348 29.74 19.88 -30.47
CA ALA A 348 29.68 20.95 -29.47
C ALA A 348 30.93 21.02 -28.58
N VAL A 349 31.91 20.12 -28.74
CA VAL A 349 33.11 20.06 -27.87
C VAL A 349 33.82 21.42 -27.74
N ASP A 350 34.07 22.10 -28.86
CA ASP A 350 34.75 23.40 -28.85
C ASP A 350 33.87 24.52 -28.26
N THR A 351 32.56 24.45 -28.51
CA THR A 351 31.56 25.36 -27.91
C THR A 351 31.59 25.24 -26.39
N TYR A 352 31.54 24.03 -25.85
CA TYR A 352 31.62 23.78 -24.41
C TYR A 352 32.95 24.24 -23.82
N LYS A 353 34.09 23.96 -24.47
CA LYS A 353 35.41 24.34 -23.96
C LYS A 353 35.63 25.86 -23.87
N THR A 354 34.91 26.64 -24.66
CA THR A 354 35.05 28.10 -24.74
C THR A 354 33.91 28.88 -24.09
N ALA A 355 32.82 28.21 -23.70
CA ALA A 355 31.68 28.84 -23.06
C ALA A 355 32.01 29.41 -21.67
N THR A 356 31.44 30.57 -21.36
CA THR A 356 31.53 31.20 -20.03
C THR A 356 31.05 30.24 -18.95
N GLY A 357 31.81 30.08 -17.87
CA GLY A 357 31.54 29.12 -16.79
C GLY A 357 32.11 27.72 -17.04
N TRP A 358 32.33 27.33 -18.29
CA TRP A 358 32.83 26.00 -18.67
C TRP A 358 34.34 25.94 -18.89
N THR A 359 35.00 27.08 -19.11
CA THR A 359 36.44 27.16 -19.40
C THR A 359 37.31 26.47 -18.35
N GLY A 360 36.90 26.46 -17.07
CA GLY A 360 37.57 25.73 -15.99
C GLY A 360 37.56 24.20 -16.15
N TYR A 361 36.63 23.66 -16.92
CA TYR A 361 36.48 22.23 -17.19
C TYR A 361 37.04 21.82 -18.57
N ALA A 362 37.61 22.75 -19.35
CA ALA A 362 38.05 22.48 -20.72
C ALA A 362 39.01 21.29 -20.86
N GLY A 363 39.82 21.02 -19.84
CA GLY A 363 40.77 19.89 -19.80
C GLY A 363 40.11 18.52 -19.61
N ILE A 364 38.87 18.46 -19.10
CA ILE A 364 38.12 17.23 -18.86
C ILE A 364 36.95 17.04 -19.83
N ILE A 365 36.73 17.99 -20.75
CA ILE A 365 35.68 17.93 -21.77
C ILE A 365 36.17 17.16 -23.00
N SER A 366 35.39 16.14 -23.40
CA SER A 366 35.66 15.29 -24.57
C SER A 366 34.38 14.97 -25.35
N ALA A 367 34.54 14.40 -26.54
CA ALA A 367 33.40 13.96 -27.35
C ALA A 367 32.71 12.76 -26.71
N TYR A 368 31.38 12.81 -26.64
CA TYR A 368 30.55 11.66 -26.34
C TYR A 368 30.56 10.69 -27.52
N SER A 369 30.96 9.45 -27.26
CA SER A 369 30.77 8.32 -28.16
C SER A 369 29.71 7.42 -27.51
N PRO A 370 28.53 7.27 -28.13
CA PRO A 370 27.47 6.40 -27.61
C PRO A 370 27.90 4.93 -27.49
#